data_AF-A0A1E3KG59-F1
#
_entry.id   AF-A0A1E3KG59-F1
#
_cell.length_a   1.000
_cell.length_b   1.000
_cell.length_c   1.000
_cell.angle_alpha   90.00
_cell.angle_beta   90.00
_cell.angle_gamma   90.00
#
_symmetry.space_group_name_H-M   'P 1'
#
loop_
_entity.id
_entity.type
_entity.pdbx_description
1 polymer ?
#
loop_
_entity_poly.entity_id
_entity_poly.type
_entity_poly.pdbx_seq_one_letter_code
_entity_poly.pdbx_strand_id
1 'polypeptide(L)'
;MDSGVGNGYAHYHQSDPYNAARSRRKSVSAPSPVSEDEELLNGSGSGKKRRKGRGSFSLPFHGGRRRIQPSGWFTLPQIFRRRRSKCLLIFALFAALVYGFVLWKRTYEIQLEFSIFSRKWIAEEIDSLQPLKGCFNNPSPRYNMTQHLAPRRHMLSTGTSLKRGMSCYDFASTIKPEPEAALEHVYYHTYWRSDLISFGERQSATFLAFLATQPLTHSTLIVWTNGAESLSANTHVKPFLERWGEYIQVRQVHLAELAQGTGVENVIKGITGDGGIYDERAWVDGDAVRLLVLWNYGGIWMDMDQLLTRDLHPLTEEEWVTQWDCYDKPYFSLNGALMHFHASSPYLCEAFNIMSTSPLPKPNTFTWGSHLYAKLHRHLIAAGVRPFAVLPWCFSDPRNCRLDNRFPDPFLPDPGSFTGKKWDDGEGGKSGRQVLEERTSHIYTIHLHNQWAKKFPKGGWIDRLLEGYKAQVYRVERYAESAGLVRGGKIALGGR
;
A
#
# COMPACT_ATOMS: atom_id res chain seq x y z
N MET A 1 -57.22 33.76 10.84
CA MET A 1 -57.25 33.88 12.30
C MET A 1 -55.98 33.23 12.82
N ASP A 2 -55.16 34.08 13.44
CA ASP A 2 -54.05 33.84 14.37
C ASP A 2 -52.91 32.90 13.95
N SER A 3 -51.71 33.39 13.58
CA SER A 3 -50.73 34.26 14.26
C SER A 3 -49.68 33.46 15.04
N GLY A 4 -48.40 33.68 14.71
CA GLY A 4 -47.27 33.11 15.45
C GLY A 4 -45.91 33.45 14.85
N VAL A 5 -45.56 34.74 14.85
CA VAL A 5 -44.20 35.26 14.63
C VAL A 5 -43.40 35.15 15.93
N GLY A 6 -42.14 34.77 15.86
CA GLY A 6 -41.22 34.78 17.00
C GLY A 6 -39.75 34.61 16.61
N ASN A 7 -39.08 35.74 16.37
CA ASN A 7 -37.63 35.90 16.19
C ASN A 7 -36.88 35.72 17.53
N GLY A 8 -35.61 35.30 17.48
CA GLY A 8 -34.55 36.03 18.19
C GLY A 8 -33.66 35.30 19.22
N TYR A 9 -32.42 35.10 18.78
CA TYR A 9 -31.14 35.25 19.52
C TYR A 9 -30.59 34.17 20.46
N ALA A 10 -29.32 33.88 20.16
CA ALA A 10 -28.34 33.00 20.78
C ALA A 10 -27.97 33.35 22.23
N HIS A 11 -27.54 32.32 22.98
CA HIS A 11 -26.26 32.37 23.69
C HIS A 11 -25.70 30.96 23.97
N TYR A 12 -24.38 30.89 23.81
CA TYR A 12 -23.40 29.83 24.05
C TYR A 12 -23.71 28.78 25.13
N HIS A 13 -23.50 27.50 24.79
CA HIS A 13 -22.77 26.56 25.66
C HIS A 13 -21.95 25.57 24.81
N GLN A 14 -20.63 25.61 25.03
CA GLN A 14 -19.65 24.62 24.59
C GLN A 14 -19.95 23.26 25.21
N SER A 15 -19.99 22.21 24.37
CA SER A 15 -19.59 20.87 24.77
C SER A 15 -19.13 20.07 23.55
N ASP A 16 -17.82 20.07 23.36
CA ASP A 16 -17.08 19.07 22.58
C ASP A 16 -17.39 17.66 23.08
N PRO A 17 -17.64 16.69 22.19
CA PRO A 17 -16.82 15.50 22.26
C PRO A 17 -16.60 14.85 20.88
N TYR A 18 -15.67 15.36 20.07
CA TYR A 18 -15.04 14.54 19.02
C TYR A 18 -13.64 14.12 19.49
N ASN A 19 -13.62 13.06 20.30
CA ASN A 19 -12.40 12.37 20.67
C ASN A 19 -11.83 11.65 19.45
N ALA A 20 -10.70 12.16 18.99
CA ALA A 20 -9.83 11.57 18.00
C ALA A 20 -9.53 10.09 18.30
N ALA A 21 -9.99 9.20 17.41
CA ALA A 21 -9.57 7.81 17.39
C ALA A 21 -8.11 7.72 16.88
N ARG A 22 -7.20 7.81 17.84
CA ARG A 22 -5.77 7.48 17.75
C ARG A 22 -5.56 6.17 16.99
N SER A 23 -4.81 6.22 15.89
CA SER A 23 -4.21 5.04 15.28
C SER A 23 -3.19 4.41 16.24
N ARG A 24 -3.64 3.45 17.06
CA ARG A 24 -2.75 2.51 17.75
C ARG A 24 -2.86 1.17 17.06
N ARG A 25 -1.80 0.80 16.33
CA ARG A 25 -1.41 -0.60 16.11
C ARG A 25 -1.47 -1.31 17.48
N LYS A 26 -2.43 -2.21 17.66
CA LYS A 26 -2.36 -3.24 18.70
C LYS A 26 -2.11 -4.56 18.00
N SER A 27 -0.99 -5.14 18.40
CA SER A 27 -0.61 -6.54 18.29
C SER A 27 -1.81 -7.49 18.33
N VAL A 28 -1.84 -8.43 17.39
CA VAL A 28 -2.67 -9.62 17.45
C VAL A 28 -2.19 -10.46 18.65
N SER A 29 -2.96 -10.44 19.74
CA SER A 29 -2.87 -11.44 20.80
C SER A 29 -3.85 -12.56 20.44
N ALA A 30 -3.32 -13.76 20.18
CA ALA A 30 -4.12 -14.97 20.06
C ALA A 30 -4.71 -15.35 21.43
N PRO A 31 -5.91 -15.94 21.51
CA PRO A 31 -6.43 -16.51 22.74
C PRO A 31 -5.75 -17.86 23.02
N SER A 32 -5.17 -18.01 24.22
CA SER A 32 -4.76 -19.31 24.75
C SER A 32 -5.97 -20.02 25.36
N PRO A 33 -6.08 -21.36 25.25
CA PRO A 33 -7.15 -22.11 25.89
C PRO A 33 -6.90 -22.23 27.39
N VAL A 34 -8.01 -22.19 28.12
CA VAL A 34 -8.16 -22.49 29.54
C VAL A 34 -7.93 -23.99 29.76
N SER A 35 -7.15 -24.34 30.77
CA SER A 35 -7.16 -25.66 31.40
C SER A 35 -7.18 -25.47 32.91
N GLU A 36 -8.28 -25.86 33.54
CA GLU A 36 -8.41 -26.06 34.98
C GLU A 36 -8.01 -27.51 35.35
N ASP A 37 -7.38 -27.61 36.52
CA ASP A 37 -7.19 -28.76 37.44
C ASP A 37 -6.26 -29.91 37.00
N GLU A 38 -5.42 -30.56 37.83
CA GLU A 38 -5.43 -30.82 39.28
C GLU A 38 -4.01 -30.80 39.92
N GLU A 39 -4.00 -30.30 41.16
CA GLU A 39 -3.36 -30.77 42.41
C GLU A 39 -2.14 -31.72 42.51
N LEU A 40 -1.35 -31.40 43.55
CA LEU A 40 -0.74 -32.28 44.59
C LEU A 40 0.81 -32.49 44.66
N LEU A 41 1.32 -32.02 45.83
CA LEU A 41 2.37 -32.59 46.72
C LEU A 41 3.78 -31.95 46.80
N ASN A 42 3.95 -31.18 47.89
CA ASN A 42 4.84 -31.37 49.05
C ASN A 42 6.37 -31.57 48.94
N GLY A 43 7.08 -30.84 49.82
CA GLY A 43 8.35 -31.26 50.45
C GLY A 43 9.48 -30.21 50.34
N SER A 44 9.71 -29.30 51.29
CA SER A 44 10.46 -29.44 52.57
C SER A 44 11.99 -29.61 52.48
N GLY A 45 12.75 -28.77 53.22
CA GLY A 45 14.09 -29.09 53.78
C GLY A 45 15.25 -28.22 53.28
N SER A 46 15.72 -27.23 54.05
CA SER A 46 16.94 -27.26 54.92
C SER A 46 18.25 -27.57 54.18
N GLY A 47 19.35 -26.81 54.19
CA GLY A 47 19.99 -26.06 55.27
C GLY A 47 21.32 -26.74 55.69
N LYS A 48 22.48 -26.08 55.50
CA LYS A 48 23.83 -26.19 56.16
C LYS A 48 24.98 -25.99 55.13
N LYS A 49 25.85 -24.97 55.18
CA LYS A 49 26.97 -24.58 56.09
C LYS A 49 28.26 -25.43 56.05
N ARG A 50 29.36 -24.74 55.69
CA ARG A 50 30.76 -24.69 56.23
C ARG A 50 31.93 -25.35 55.44
N ARG A 51 32.90 -24.47 55.08
CA ARG A 51 34.37 -24.42 55.43
C ARG A 51 35.23 -25.69 55.18
N LYS A 52 36.53 -25.67 54.78
CA LYS A 52 37.65 -24.69 54.86
C LYS A 52 38.90 -25.31 54.17
N GLY A 53 39.84 -24.46 53.74
CA GLY A 53 41.31 -24.67 53.81
C GLY A 53 42.02 -25.15 52.53
N ARG A 54 43.32 -24.92 52.27
CA ARG A 54 44.40 -24.04 52.78
C ARG A 54 45.68 -24.39 51.95
N GLY A 55 46.59 -23.45 51.68
CA GLY A 55 47.98 -23.69 51.20
C GLY A 55 48.54 -22.45 50.48
N SER A 56 49.34 -21.56 51.10
CA SER A 56 50.80 -21.56 51.46
C SER A 56 51.72 -21.17 50.27
N PHE A 57 52.31 -19.96 50.25
CA PHE A 57 53.71 -19.56 50.63
C PHE A 57 54.78 -20.07 49.61
N SER A 58 55.77 -19.32 49.06
CA SER A 58 56.66 -18.28 49.60
C SER A 58 57.52 -17.53 48.52
N LEU A 59 57.74 -16.20 48.69
CA LEU A 59 58.93 -15.28 48.59
C LEU A 59 60.27 -15.66 47.89
N PRO A 60 61.31 -14.77 47.75
CA PRO A 60 61.44 -13.27 47.74
C PRO A 60 62.43 -12.70 46.68
N PHE A 61 62.60 -11.36 46.58
CA PHE A 61 63.94 -10.71 46.53
C PHE A 61 63.87 -9.21 46.93
N HIS A 62 64.84 -8.81 47.77
CA HIS A 62 65.16 -7.46 48.30
C HIS A 62 65.53 -6.46 47.19
N GLY A 63 65.61 -5.13 47.34
CA GLY A 63 65.64 -4.14 48.42
C GLY A 63 65.74 -2.76 47.72
N GLY A 64 65.75 -1.56 48.29
CA GLY A 64 65.74 -1.02 49.64
C GLY A 64 66.20 0.44 49.49
N ARG A 65 65.51 1.42 50.10
CA ARG A 65 66.09 2.57 50.83
C ARG A 65 65.00 3.57 51.22
N ARG A 66 64.96 3.82 52.53
CA ARG A 66 64.19 4.87 53.21
C ARG A 66 64.82 6.24 52.95
N ARG A 67 64.00 7.28 52.88
CA ARG A 67 64.38 8.62 53.36
C ARG A 67 63.19 9.26 54.09
N ILE A 68 63.56 10.01 55.13
CA ILE A 68 62.76 10.44 56.26
C ILE A 68 62.00 11.75 55.93
N GLN A 69 60.77 11.81 56.46
CA GLN A 69 59.88 12.92 56.87
C GLN A 69 60.38 14.39 56.87
N PRO A 70 59.49 15.43 56.80
CA PRO A 70 58.46 15.64 57.82
C PRO A 70 57.09 16.22 57.42
N SER A 71 56.24 16.13 58.44
CA SER A 71 54.86 16.54 58.67
C SER A 71 54.58 18.05 58.60
N GLY A 72 53.32 18.38 58.27
CA GLY A 72 52.68 19.69 58.49
C GLY A 72 51.53 19.93 57.49
N TRP A 73 50.39 19.24 57.61
CA TRP A 73 49.15 19.74 58.23
C TRP A 73 48.67 21.12 57.73
N PHE A 74 47.81 21.12 56.70
CA PHE A 74 46.51 21.80 56.71
C PHE A 74 45.55 21.04 55.79
N THR A 75 44.70 20.21 56.39
CA THR A 75 43.61 19.48 55.72
C THR A 75 42.31 20.26 55.84
N LEU A 76 41.78 20.72 54.70
CA LEU A 76 40.35 21.02 54.49
C LEU A 76 39.74 19.91 53.60
N PRO A 77 38.45 19.56 53.78
CA PRO A 77 37.95 18.21 53.55
C PRO A 77 37.88 17.85 52.06
N GLN A 78 38.80 17.00 51.61
CA GLN A 78 38.76 16.37 50.27
C GLN A 78 37.53 15.48 50.03
N ILE A 79 36.68 15.26 51.03
CA ILE A 79 35.52 14.36 50.95
C ILE A 79 34.37 14.98 50.11
N PHE A 80 34.24 16.30 50.03
CA PHE A 80 33.25 16.94 49.13
C PHE A 80 33.73 17.09 47.68
N ARG A 81 35.05 17.11 47.42
CA ARG A 81 35.61 17.17 46.06
C ARG A 81 35.53 15.82 45.33
N ARG A 82 35.63 14.71 46.07
CA ARG A 82 35.61 13.34 45.51
C ARG A 82 34.22 12.83 45.12
N ARG A 83 33.14 13.38 45.71
CA ARG A 83 31.74 13.07 45.31
C ARG A 83 31.30 13.87 44.07
N ARG A 84 31.66 15.15 43.96
CA ARG A 84 31.35 15.96 42.77
C ARG A 84 32.06 15.44 41.51
N SER A 85 33.28 14.90 41.60
CA SER A 85 33.98 14.35 40.42
C SER A 85 33.35 13.07 39.87
N LYS A 86 32.72 12.24 40.73
CA LYS A 86 31.99 11.05 40.29
C LYS A 86 30.69 11.40 39.57
N CYS A 87 29.96 12.40 40.06
CA CYS A 87 28.75 12.88 39.36
C CYS A 87 29.10 13.52 38.01
N LEU A 88 30.19 14.29 37.93
CA LEU A 88 30.67 14.86 36.66
C LEU A 88 31.12 13.78 35.67
N LEU A 89 31.79 12.72 36.14
CA LEU A 89 32.19 11.59 35.28
C LEU A 89 30.97 10.84 34.75
N ILE A 90 29.97 10.57 35.59
CA ILE A 90 28.71 9.93 35.18
C ILE A 90 27.97 10.80 34.17
N PHE A 91 27.90 12.12 34.40
CA PHE A 91 27.28 13.05 33.47
C PHE A 91 28.03 13.12 32.14
N ALA A 92 29.37 13.12 32.15
CA ALA A 92 30.18 13.09 30.95
C ALA A 92 30.01 11.79 30.15
N LEU A 93 29.96 10.63 30.83
CA LEU A 93 29.68 9.34 30.18
C LEU A 93 28.28 9.31 29.57
N PHE A 94 27.28 9.85 30.28
CA PHE A 94 25.93 9.95 29.76
C PHE A 94 25.86 10.89 28.55
N ALA A 95 26.50 12.06 28.63
CA ALA A 95 26.58 13.00 27.51
C ALA A 95 27.30 12.38 26.30
N ALA A 96 28.38 11.62 26.52
CA ALA A 96 29.08 10.89 25.46
C ALA A 96 28.22 9.78 24.85
N LEU A 97 27.44 9.06 25.65
CA LEU A 97 26.51 8.04 25.16
C LEU A 97 25.38 8.69 24.34
N VAL A 98 24.80 9.79 24.82
CA VAL A 98 23.78 10.55 24.08
C VAL A 98 24.37 11.12 22.80
N TYR A 99 25.57 11.68 22.83
CA TYR A 99 26.26 12.18 21.64
C TYR A 99 26.56 11.06 20.64
N GLY A 100 27.06 9.92 21.12
CA GLY A 100 27.29 8.72 20.33
C GLY A 100 26.00 8.19 19.71
N PHE A 101 24.89 8.19 20.45
CA PHE A 101 23.57 7.83 19.93
C PHE A 101 23.06 8.81 18.88
N VAL A 102 23.26 10.12 19.08
CA VAL A 102 22.89 11.16 18.10
C VAL A 102 23.71 11.01 16.82
N LEU A 103 25.02 10.81 16.91
CA LEU A 103 25.87 10.53 15.76
C LEU A 103 25.44 9.23 15.07
N TRP A 104 25.26 8.15 15.83
CA TRP A 104 24.84 6.87 15.30
C TRP A 104 23.50 6.97 14.57
N LYS A 105 22.50 7.65 15.14
CA LYS A 105 21.20 7.92 14.49
C LYS A 105 21.33 8.79 13.24
N ARG A 106 22.32 9.68 13.17
CA ARG A 106 22.58 10.51 11.98
C ARG A 106 23.30 9.74 10.87
N THR A 107 24.12 8.75 11.22
CA THR A 107 24.96 8.00 10.27
C THR A 107 24.31 6.71 9.80
N TYR A 108 23.54 6.04 10.66
CA TYR A 108 23.00 4.72 10.41
C TYR A 108 21.48 4.71 10.40
N GLU A 109 20.93 3.95 9.48
CA GLU A 109 19.51 3.63 9.41
C GLU A 109 19.30 2.16 9.80
N ILE A 110 18.58 1.91 10.89
CA ILE A 110 18.15 0.54 11.23
C ILE A 110 16.84 0.24 10.52
N GLN A 111 16.83 -0.88 9.80
CA GLN A 111 15.62 -1.49 9.25
C GLN A 111 15.45 -2.88 9.89
N LEU A 112 14.35 -3.08 10.61
CA LEU A 112 13.98 -4.36 11.22
C LEU A 112 12.58 -4.74 10.75
N GLU A 113 12.47 -5.95 10.20
CA GLU A 113 11.19 -6.57 9.86
C GLU A 113 11.15 -7.95 10.50
N PHE A 114 10.11 -8.21 11.27
CA PHE A 114 9.83 -9.53 11.80
C PHE A 114 8.36 -9.86 11.56
N SER A 115 8.09 -11.09 11.17
CA SER A 115 6.74 -11.60 10.97
C SER A 115 6.62 -12.96 11.64
N ILE A 116 5.49 -13.21 12.29
CA ILE A 116 5.23 -14.45 13.03
C ILE A 116 3.98 -15.10 12.42
N PHE A 117 4.10 -16.37 12.06
CA PHE A 117 3.04 -17.13 11.42
C PHE A 117 2.83 -18.47 12.13
N SER A 118 1.58 -18.93 12.15
CA SER A 118 1.25 -20.26 12.64
C SER A 118 1.73 -21.31 11.64
N ARG A 119 2.49 -22.31 12.13
CA ARG A 119 2.93 -23.44 11.29
C ARG A 119 1.76 -24.24 10.73
N LYS A 120 0.70 -24.40 11.52
CA LYS A 120 -0.54 -25.08 11.10
C LYS A 120 -1.19 -24.33 9.92
N TRP A 121 -1.31 -23.00 10.04
CA TRP A 121 -1.85 -22.17 8.97
C TRP A 121 -1.00 -22.23 7.70
N ILE A 122 0.33 -22.20 7.81
CA ILE A 122 1.23 -22.35 6.66
C ILE A 122 0.97 -23.70 5.96
N ALA A 123 0.95 -24.79 6.72
CA ALA A 123 0.72 -26.12 6.16
C ALA A 123 -0.64 -26.23 5.45
N GLU A 124 -1.69 -25.65 6.04
CA GLU A 124 -3.06 -25.74 5.53
C GLU A 124 -3.35 -24.79 4.36
N GLU A 125 -2.89 -23.54 4.42
CA GLU A 125 -3.27 -22.50 3.45
C GLU A 125 -2.21 -22.19 2.40
N ILE A 126 -0.94 -22.45 2.69
CA ILE A 126 0.19 -22.07 1.82
C ILE A 126 0.80 -23.29 1.13
N ASP A 127 1.12 -24.33 1.89
CA ASP A 127 1.83 -25.50 1.37
C ASP A 127 0.88 -26.55 0.76
N SER A 128 -0.37 -26.61 1.22
CA SER A 128 -1.42 -27.43 0.61
C SER A 128 -1.91 -26.78 -0.69
N LEU A 129 -1.53 -27.36 -1.83
CA LEU A 129 -1.98 -26.93 -3.15
C LEU A 129 -2.98 -27.93 -3.70
N GLN A 130 -4.24 -27.52 -3.80
CA GLN A 130 -5.28 -28.31 -4.47
C GLN A 130 -5.13 -28.20 -6.00
N PRO A 131 -5.51 -29.24 -6.76
CA PRO A 131 -5.49 -29.16 -8.23
C PRO A 131 -6.31 -27.99 -8.76
N LEU A 132 -5.85 -27.41 -9.88
CA LEU A 132 -6.63 -26.44 -10.65
C LEU A 132 -7.90 -27.09 -11.21
N LYS A 133 -8.92 -26.29 -11.48
CA LYS A 133 -10.18 -26.73 -12.11
C LYS A 133 -9.98 -27.16 -13.56
N GLY A 134 -8.93 -26.65 -14.22
CA GLY A 134 -8.64 -26.91 -15.63
C GLY A 134 -9.21 -25.84 -16.56
N CYS A 135 -9.37 -24.61 -16.09
CA CYS A 135 -9.89 -23.49 -16.88
C CYS A 135 -9.02 -23.15 -18.10
N PHE A 136 -7.74 -23.56 -18.11
CA PHE A 136 -6.84 -23.42 -19.26
C PHE A 136 -7.03 -24.52 -20.33
N ASN A 137 -7.59 -25.67 -19.94
CA ASN A 137 -7.83 -26.78 -20.88
C ASN A 137 -9.13 -26.59 -21.66
N ASN A 138 -10.11 -25.91 -21.04
CA ASN A 138 -11.37 -25.56 -21.67
C ASN A 138 -11.70 -24.07 -21.38
N PRO A 139 -10.97 -23.13 -22.01
CA PRO A 139 -11.15 -21.71 -21.78
C PRO A 139 -12.52 -21.25 -22.30
N SER A 140 -13.02 -20.14 -21.76
CA SER A 140 -14.24 -19.51 -22.24
C SER A 140 -14.12 -19.19 -23.74
N PRO A 141 -15.16 -19.42 -24.56
CA PRO A 141 -15.17 -19.04 -25.97
C PRO A 141 -14.95 -17.54 -26.22
N ARG A 142 -15.17 -16.70 -25.20
CA ARG A 142 -14.95 -15.25 -25.27
C ARG A 142 -13.50 -14.85 -25.00
N TYR A 143 -12.68 -15.77 -24.49
CA TYR A 143 -11.28 -15.48 -24.17
C TYR A 143 -10.40 -15.71 -25.39
N ASN A 144 -9.60 -14.73 -25.75
CA ASN A 144 -8.71 -14.79 -26.91
C ASN A 144 -7.42 -15.55 -26.57
N MET A 145 -7.46 -16.88 -26.68
CA MET A 145 -6.29 -17.74 -26.46
C MET A 145 -5.13 -17.44 -27.41
N THR A 146 -5.41 -17.02 -28.64
CA THR A 146 -4.39 -16.64 -29.61
C THR A 146 -3.58 -15.43 -29.11
N GLN A 147 -4.28 -14.41 -28.61
CA GLN A 147 -3.65 -13.24 -27.98
C GLN A 147 -2.93 -13.63 -26.69
N HIS A 148 -3.46 -14.54 -25.88
CA HIS A 148 -2.80 -15.04 -24.66
C HIS A 148 -1.45 -15.72 -24.93
N LEU A 149 -1.36 -16.48 -26.03
CA LEU A 149 -0.14 -17.22 -26.40
C LEU A 149 0.81 -16.40 -27.29
N ALA A 150 0.40 -15.21 -27.72
CA ALA A 150 1.22 -14.35 -28.57
C ALA A 150 2.52 -13.90 -27.85
N PRO A 151 3.63 -13.73 -28.59
CA PRO A 151 4.85 -13.14 -28.06
C PRO A 151 4.58 -11.75 -27.46
N ARG A 152 5.21 -11.47 -26.31
CA ARG A 152 5.15 -10.16 -25.64
C ARG A 152 6.38 -9.35 -26.03
N ARG A 153 6.17 -8.05 -26.25
CA ARG A 153 7.25 -7.10 -26.55
C ARG A 153 7.92 -6.64 -25.27
N HIS A 154 7.11 -6.45 -24.23
CA HIS A 154 7.58 -6.05 -22.92
C HIS A 154 7.63 -7.25 -21.98
N MET A 155 8.71 -7.32 -21.20
CA MET A 155 8.79 -8.22 -20.06
C MET A 155 8.32 -7.44 -18.84
N LEU A 156 7.20 -7.86 -18.23
CA LEU A 156 6.64 -7.15 -17.08
C LEU A 156 7.18 -7.65 -15.74
N SER A 157 7.67 -8.89 -15.67
CA SER A 157 8.20 -9.52 -14.46
C SER A 157 9.71 -9.68 -14.55
N THR A 158 10.46 -9.28 -13.52
CA THR A 158 11.91 -9.53 -13.47
C THR A 158 12.23 -10.78 -12.66
N GLY A 159 13.16 -11.59 -13.17
CA GLY A 159 13.75 -12.69 -12.40
C GLY A 159 14.79 -12.24 -11.36
N THR A 160 15.10 -10.94 -11.31
CA THR A 160 16.12 -10.34 -10.44
C THR A 160 15.52 -9.32 -9.49
N SER A 161 16.18 -9.11 -8.35
CA SER A 161 15.72 -8.17 -7.33
C SER A 161 15.95 -6.71 -7.73
N LEU A 162 14.90 -5.88 -7.68
CA LEU A 162 14.92 -4.46 -8.07
C LEU A 162 14.99 -3.48 -6.89
N LYS A 163 15.39 -3.94 -5.71
CA LYS A 163 15.23 -3.19 -4.44
C LYS A 163 16.14 -1.96 -4.28
N ARG A 164 17.19 -1.83 -5.11
CA ARG A 164 18.26 -0.84 -4.90
C ARG A 164 18.19 0.30 -5.91
N GLY A 165 18.44 1.51 -5.42
CA GLY A 165 18.67 2.70 -6.24
C GLY A 165 17.59 2.90 -7.31
N MET A 166 18.02 3.20 -8.53
CA MET A 166 17.10 3.42 -9.65
C MET A 166 16.63 2.13 -10.33
N SER A 167 17.12 0.94 -9.96
CA SER A 167 16.89 -0.29 -10.73
C SER A 167 15.42 -0.58 -11.04
N CYS A 168 14.52 -0.42 -10.07
CA CYS A 168 13.08 -0.61 -10.32
C CYS A 168 12.49 0.47 -11.23
N TYR A 169 12.87 1.73 -10.99
CA TYR A 169 12.39 2.88 -11.75
C TYR A 169 12.92 2.85 -13.19
N ASP A 170 14.19 2.53 -13.40
CA ASP A 170 14.79 2.37 -14.72
C ASP A 170 14.17 1.20 -15.47
N PHE A 171 13.87 0.09 -14.77
CA PHE A 171 13.14 -1.01 -15.38
C PHE A 171 11.74 -0.56 -15.84
N ALA A 172 10.99 0.17 -15.01
CA ALA A 172 9.69 0.73 -15.39
C ALA A 172 9.77 1.67 -16.61
N SER A 173 10.88 2.41 -16.77
CA SER A 173 11.08 3.32 -17.90
C SER A 173 11.47 2.62 -19.21
N THR A 174 11.88 1.35 -19.15
CA THR A 174 12.14 0.54 -20.36
C THR A 174 10.86 0.19 -21.12
N ILE A 175 9.71 0.18 -20.44
CA ILE A 175 8.42 -0.11 -21.03
C ILE A 175 7.82 1.19 -21.55
N LYS A 176 7.57 1.27 -22.85
CA LYS A 176 7.14 2.49 -23.55
C LYS A 176 6.05 2.16 -24.55
N PRO A 177 5.12 3.10 -24.83
CA PRO A 177 4.20 2.95 -25.94
C PRO A 177 4.95 2.78 -27.26
N GLU A 178 4.49 1.83 -28.07
CA GLU A 178 4.98 1.64 -29.43
C GLU A 178 4.23 2.62 -30.35
N PRO A 179 4.91 3.57 -31.01
CA PRO A 179 4.24 4.62 -31.80
C PRO A 179 3.37 4.09 -32.95
N GLU A 180 3.73 2.94 -33.52
CA GLU A 180 3.06 2.37 -34.69
C GLU A 180 2.02 1.30 -34.35
N ALA A 181 1.95 0.88 -33.07
CA ALA A 181 0.99 -0.14 -32.68
C ALA A 181 -0.41 0.46 -32.53
N ALA A 182 -1.40 -0.18 -33.14
CA ALA A 182 -2.80 0.16 -32.91
C ALA A 182 -3.13 -0.04 -31.42
N LEU A 183 -3.73 0.98 -30.80
CA LEU A 183 -4.19 0.90 -29.43
C LEU A 183 -5.54 0.17 -29.38
N GLU A 184 -5.64 -0.85 -28.54
CA GLU A 184 -6.92 -1.43 -28.17
C GLU A 184 -7.63 -0.52 -27.17
N HIS A 185 -8.96 -0.57 -27.14
CA HIS A 185 -9.73 0.19 -26.16
C HIS A 185 -9.64 -0.47 -24.78
N VAL A 186 -9.13 0.27 -23.79
CA VAL A 186 -8.96 -0.22 -22.41
C VAL A 186 -10.02 0.39 -21.51
N TYR A 187 -10.73 -0.50 -20.80
CA TYR A 187 -11.59 -0.10 -19.68
C TYR A 187 -10.78 -0.05 -18.39
N TYR A 188 -10.91 1.06 -17.68
CA TYR A 188 -10.33 1.27 -16.37
C TYR A 188 -11.47 1.18 -15.36
N HIS A 189 -11.31 0.36 -14.34
CA HIS A 189 -12.35 0.07 -13.37
C HIS A 189 -11.89 0.50 -11.99
N THR A 190 -12.76 1.23 -11.30
CA THR A 190 -12.58 1.58 -9.89
C THR A 190 -13.91 1.47 -9.15
N TYR A 191 -13.88 1.47 -7.83
CA TYR A 191 -15.06 1.27 -7.00
C TYR A 191 -15.15 2.29 -5.88
N TRP A 192 -16.36 2.83 -5.69
CA TRP A 192 -16.67 3.75 -4.61
C TRP A 192 -17.99 3.38 -3.93
N ARG A 193 -17.93 3.15 -2.62
CA ARG A 193 -19.11 2.91 -1.77
C ARG A 193 -19.73 4.24 -1.35
N SER A 194 -20.83 4.60 -2.00
CA SER A 194 -21.48 5.90 -1.79
C SER A 194 -22.21 6.00 -0.44
N ASP A 195 -22.51 4.86 0.18
CA ASP A 195 -23.15 4.75 1.50
C ASP A 195 -22.17 4.85 2.66
N LEU A 196 -20.89 4.55 2.46
CA LEU A 196 -19.87 4.58 3.53
C LEU A 196 -19.28 5.98 3.71
N ILE A 197 -18.79 6.58 2.62
CA ILE A 197 -18.14 7.89 2.64
C ILE A 197 -18.58 8.66 1.40
N SER A 198 -19.06 9.90 1.60
CA SER A 198 -19.40 10.78 0.49
C SER A 198 -18.17 11.07 -0.36
N PHE A 199 -18.34 11.06 -1.68
CA PHE A 199 -17.29 11.40 -2.62
C PHE A 199 -16.93 12.89 -2.46
N GLY A 200 -15.67 13.18 -2.20
CA GLY A 200 -15.17 14.51 -1.90
C GLY A 200 -14.15 15.04 -2.93
N GLU A 201 -13.68 16.25 -2.69
CA GLU A 201 -12.67 16.91 -3.54
C GLU A 201 -11.42 16.05 -3.70
N ARG A 202 -10.97 15.38 -2.63
CA ARG A 202 -9.80 14.50 -2.74
C ARG A 202 -10.07 13.53 -3.87
N GLN A 203 -11.11 12.71 -3.77
CA GLN A 203 -11.44 11.61 -4.69
C GLN A 203 -11.35 12.01 -6.18
N SER A 204 -11.69 13.26 -6.51
CA SER A 204 -11.58 13.80 -7.88
C SER A 204 -10.17 13.79 -8.48
N ALA A 205 -9.10 13.77 -7.67
CA ALA A 205 -7.74 13.79 -8.20
C ALA A 205 -7.40 12.53 -9.02
N THR A 206 -8.10 11.43 -8.79
CA THR A 206 -7.97 10.19 -9.57
C THR A 206 -8.55 10.37 -10.97
N PHE A 207 -9.70 11.06 -11.09
CA PHE A 207 -10.29 11.40 -12.39
C PHE A 207 -9.38 12.35 -13.16
N LEU A 208 -8.84 13.34 -12.46
CA LEU A 208 -7.89 14.28 -13.03
C LEU A 208 -6.62 13.57 -13.54
N ALA A 209 -6.05 12.66 -12.74
CA ALA A 209 -4.87 11.89 -13.12
C ALA A 209 -5.15 11.01 -14.35
N PHE A 210 -6.31 10.33 -14.40
CA PHE A 210 -6.74 9.57 -15.56
C PHE A 210 -6.82 10.43 -16.82
N LEU A 211 -7.55 11.56 -16.75
CA LEU A 211 -7.71 12.47 -17.89
C LEU A 211 -6.38 13.07 -18.39
N ALA A 212 -5.43 13.27 -17.49
CA ALA A 212 -4.14 13.87 -17.84
C ALA A 212 -3.14 12.87 -18.46
N THR A 213 -3.31 11.56 -18.21
CA THR A 213 -2.23 10.59 -18.48
C THR A 213 -2.60 9.44 -19.43
N GLN A 214 -3.88 9.12 -19.59
CA GLN A 214 -4.31 8.01 -20.46
C GLN A 214 -4.72 8.52 -21.85
N PRO A 215 -4.53 7.73 -22.92
CA PRO A 215 -4.96 8.08 -24.28
C PRO A 215 -6.48 8.00 -24.38
N LEU A 216 -7.15 9.14 -24.19
CA LEU A 216 -8.60 9.23 -24.02
C LEU A 216 -9.42 8.62 -25.16
N THR A 217 -8.94 8.67 -26.41
CA THR A 217 -9.63 8.06 -27.55
C THR A 217 -9.76 6.53 -27.47
N HIS A 218 -8.98 5.89 -26.60
CA HIS A 218 -8.94 4.45 -26.37
C HIS A 218 -9.13 4.09 -24.89
N SER A 219 -9.59 5.03 -24.06
CA SER A 219 -9.70 4.83 -22.62
C SER A 219 -11.09 5.19 -22.10
N THR A 220 -11.64 4.35 -21.22
CA THR A 220 -12.84 4.71 -20.45
C THR A 220 -12.67 4.32 -19.00
N LEU A 221 -12.78 5.29 -18.10
CA LEU A 221 -12.86 5.07 -16.66
C LEU A 221 -14.31 4.81 -16.25
N ILE A 222 -14.54 3.69 -15.58
CA ILE A 222 -15.82 3.27 -15.03
C ILE A 222 -15.69 3.23 -13.51
N VAL A 223 -16.48 4.09 -12.85
CA VAL A 223 -16.64 4.13 -11.41
C VAL A 223 -17.85 3.30 -11.04
N TRP A 224 -17.57 2.09 -10.56
CA TRP A 224 -18.56 1.18 -10.01
C TRP A 224 -19.00 1.68 -8.63
N THR A 225 -20.28 1.57 -8.30
CA THR A 225 -20.80 1.97 -6.99
C THR A 225 -22.09 1.24 -6.64
N ASN A 226 -22.45 1.21 -5.36
CA ASN A 226 -23.76 0.75 -4.90
C ASN A 226 -24.84 1.86 -4.89
N GLY A 227 -24.50 3.09 -5.27
CA GLY A 227 -25.45 4.21 -5.36
C GLY A 227 -25.18 5.11 -6.56
N ALA A 228 -25.42 4.61 -7.78
CA ALA A 228 -25.06 5.29 -9.02
C ALA A 228 -25.72 6.66 -9.20
N GLU A 229 -27.01 6.78 -8.86
CA GLU A 229 -27.74 8.05 -8.95
C GLU A 229 -27.17 9.10 -7.99
N SER A 230 -26.97 8.71 -6.72
CA SER A 230 -26.39 9.57 -5.69
C SER A 230 -24.97 10.03 -6.04
N LEU A 231 -24.13 9.10 -6.53
CA LEU A 231 -22.77 9.42 -6.94
C LEU A 231 -22.74 10.32 -8.18
N SER A 232 -23.62 10.09 -9.15
CA SER A 232 -23.68 10.91 -10.36
C SER A 232 -24.17 12.33 -10.08
N ALA A 233 -25.03 12.50 -9.08
CA ALA A 233 -25.53 13.80 -8.62
C ALA A 233 -24.54 14.55 -7.70
N ASN A 234 -23.50 13.89 -7.21
CA ASN A 234 -22.51 14.47 -6.29
C ASN A 234 -21.81 15.69 -6.92
N THR A 235 -21.61 16.75 -6.14
CA THR A 235 -21.04 18.03 -6.57
C THR A 235 -19.62 17.94 -7.14
N HIS A 236 -18.84 16.93 -6.74
CA HIS A 236 -17.48 16.71 -7.22
C HIS A 236 -17.40 15.74 -8.41
N VAL A 237 -18.45 14.95 -8.66
CA VAL A 237 -18.50 13.97 -9.75
C VAL A 237 -19.25 14.54 -10.96
N LYS A 238 -20.39 15.20 -10.72
CA LYS A 238 -21.27 15.75 -11.75
C LYS A 238 -20.54 16.59 -12.80
N PRO A 239 -19.61 17.52 -12.46
CA PRO A 239 -18.89 18.31 -13.46
C PRO A 239 -18.07 17.45 -14.43
N PHE A 240 -17.49 16.34 -13.96
CA PHE A 240 -16.76 15.41 -14.82
C PHE A 240 -17.71 14.65 -15.75
N LEU A 241 -18.89 14.24 -15.29
CA LEU A 241 -19.85 13.54 -16.15
C LEU A 241 -20.46 14.46 -17.21
N GLU A 242 -20.71 15.72 -16.86
CA GLU A 242 -21.25 16.73 -17.77
C GLU A 242 -20.24 17.12 -18.85
N ARG A 243 -18.94 17.18 -18.53
CA ARG A 243 -17.89 17.61 -19.47
C ARG A 243 -17.19 16.45 -20.18
N TRP A 244 -16.92 15.36 -19.46
CA TRP A 244 -16.09 14.22 -19.85
C TRP A 244 -16.85 12.89 -19.85
N GLY A 245 -18.18 12.91 -19.91
CA GLY A 245 -19.02 11.70 -19.82
C GLY A 245 -18.80 10.62 -20.88
N GLU A 246 -18.10 10.93 -21.98
CA GLU A 246 -17.64 9.90 -22.94
C GLU A 246 -16.50 9.03 -22.37
N TYR A 247 -15.69 9.60 -21.47
CA TYR A 247 -14.48 8.99 -20.93
C TYR A 247 -14.61 8.56 -19.47
N ILE A 248 -15.53 9.16 -18.72
CA ILE A 248 -15.80 8.84 -17.32
C ILE A 248 -17.26 8.45 -17.18
N GLN A 249 -17.52 7.25 -16.66
CA GLN A 249 -18.85 6.70 -16.47
C GLN A 249 -19.02 6.29 -15.01
N VAL A 250 -20.25 6.42 -14.50
CA VAL A 250 -20.68 5.85 -13.22
C VAL A 250 -21.62 4.70 -13.50
N ARG A 251 -21.41 3.54 -12.85
CA ARG A 251 -22.25 2.36 -13.02
C ARG A 251 -22.64 1.74 -11.70
N GLN A 252 -23.87 1.22 -11.64
CA GLN A 252 -24.36 0.48 -10.49
C GLN A 252 -23.73 -0.93 -10.46
N VAL A 253 -23.31 -1.36 -9.27
CA VAL A 253 -22.83 -2.72 -9.03
C VAL A 253 -24.01 -3.61 -8.65
N HIS A 254 -24.16 -4.70 -9.42
CA HIS A 254 -25.04 -5.81 -9.09
C HIS A 254 -24.20 -7.09 -8.99
N LEU A 255 -23.74 -7.41 -7.77
CA LEU A 255 -22.82 -8.53 -7.54
C LEU A 255 -23.36 -9.88 -8.03
N ALA A 256 -24.66 -10.13 -7.82
CA ALA A 256 -25.30 -11.37 -8.27
C ALA A 256 -25.29 -11.52 -9.80
N GLU A 257 -25.48 -10.43 -10.54
CA GLU A 257 -25.42 -10.42 -12.00
C GLU A 257 -23.99 -10.63 -12.49
N LEU A 258 -23.01 -9.93 -11.88
CA LEU A 258 -21.61 -10.08 -12.25
C LEU A 258 -21.08 -11.51 -11.98
N ALA A 259 -21.61 -12.18 -10.95
CA ALA A 259 -21.22 -13.53 -10.59
C ALA A 259 -21.88 -14.62 -11.44
N GLN A 260 -22.85 -14.30 -12.30
CA GLN A 260 -23.58 -15.28 -13.08
C GLN A 260 -22.66 -16.10 -14.00
N GLY A 261 -22.81 -17.42 -13.96
CA GLY A 261 -22.01 -18.37 -14.74
C GLY A 261 -20.57 -18.57 -14.23
N THR A 262 -20.21 -17.98 -13.08
CA THR A 262 -18.90 -18.14 -12.47
C THR A 262 -18.90 -19.23 -11.40
N GLY A 263 -17.71 -19.70 -11.01
CA GLY A 263 -17.57 -20.66 -9.89
C GLY A 263 -18.04 -20.13 -8.54
N VAL A 264 -18.18 -18.81 -8.39
CA VAL A 264 -18.60 -18.14 -7.15
C VAL A 264 -20.08 -17.72 -7.17
N GLU A 265 -20.85 -18.00 -8.22
CA GLU A 265 -22.25 -17.58 -8.34
C GLU A 265 -23.08 -17.93 -7.09
N ASN A 266 -23.03 -19.19 -6.65
CA ASN A 266 -23.78 -19.67 -5.50
C ASN A 266 -23.26 -19.10 -4.18
N VAL A 267 -21.94 -18.90 -4.08
CA VAL A 267 -21.31 -18.29 -2.90
C VAL A 267 -21.77 -16.84 -2.76
N ILE A 268 -21.75 -16.07 -3.85
CA ILE A 268 -22.20 -14.67 -3.86
C ILE A 268 -23.70 -14.57 -3.56
N LYS A 269 -24.54 -15.41 -4.17
CA LYS A 269 -25.99 -15.46 -3.86
C LYS A 269 -26.25 -15.79 -2.39
N GLY A 270 -25.55 -16.78 -1.84
CA GLY A 270 -25.69 -17.19 -0.44
C GLY A 270 -25.34 -16.09 0.55
N ILE A 271 -24.30 -15.29 0.29
CA ILE A 271 -23.87 -14.24 1.22
C ILE A 271 -24.65 -12.92 1.02
N THR A 272 -25.28 -12.72 -0.16
CA THR A 272 -26.11 -11.54 -0.43
C THR A 272 -27.56 -11.68 0.07
N GLY A 273 -28.04 -12.91 0.33
CA GLY A 273 -29.43 -13.17 0.75
C GLY A 273 -29.77 -12.88 2.23
N ASP A 274 -28.83 -13.09 3.16
CA ASP A 274 -29.14 -13.12 4.62
C ASP A 274 -28.37 -12.10 5.49
N GLY A 275 -27.73 -11.06 4.91
CA GLY A 275 -27.04 -10.04 5.71
C GLY A 275 -25.76 -9.44 5.12
N GLY A 276 -25.33 -9.87 3.94
CA GLY A 276 -24.44 -9.13 3.04
C GLY A 276 -22.93 -9.28 3.28
N ILE A 277 -22.18 -9.38 2.16
CA ILE A 277 -20.71 -9.23 2.07
C ILE A 277 -20.26 -7.79 2.43
N TYR A 278 -21.21 -6.87 2.60
CA TYR A 278 -20.94 -5.47 2.89
C TYR A 278 -20.33 -5.31 4.28
N ASP A 279 -19.00 -5.39 4.37
CA ASP A 279 -18.28 -5.01 5.56
C ASP A 279 -18.16 -3.49 5.67
N GLU A 280 -17.97 -2.99 6.89
CA GLU A 280 -17.85 -1.55 7.18
C GLU A 280 -16.66 -0.88 6.47
N ARG A 281 -15.72 -1.67 5.94
CA ARG A 281 -14.49 -1.21 5.28
C ARG A 281 -14.47 -1.36 3.77
N ALA A 282 -15.49 -2.00 3.20
CA ALA A 282 -15.59 -2.37 1.80
C ALA A 282 -14.44 -3.24 1.25
N TRP A 283 -13.86 -4.13 2.07
CA TRP A 283 -12.71 -4.94 1.65
C TRP A 283 -13.15 -6.21 0.93
N VAL A 284 -14.04 -6.98 1.54
CA VAL A 284 -14.45 -8.27 0.97
C VAL A 284 -15.35 -8.09 -0.26
N ASP A 285 -16.25 -7.09 -0.23
CA ASP A 285 -17.05 -6.74 -1.41
C ASP A 285 -16.17 -6.09 -2.48
N GLY A 286 -15.23 -5.20 -2.11
CA GLY A 286 -14.27 -4.60 -3.02
C GLY A 286 -13.42 -5.64 -3.77
N ASP A 287 -12.90 -6.65 -3.06
CA ASP A 287 -12.15 -7.75 -3.64
C ASP A 287 -13.01 -8.59 -4.61
N ALA A 288 -14.26 -8.88 -4.25
CA ALA A 288 -15.19 -9.59 -5.13
C ALA A 288 -15.57 -8.77 -6.37
N VAL A 289 -15.95 -7.50 -6.19
CA VAL A 289 -16.30 -6.57 -7.28
C VAL A 289 -15.14 -6.49 -8.27
N ARG A 290 -13.91 -6.32 -7.79
CA ARG A 290 -12.71 -6.24 -8.64
C ARG A 290 -12.60 -7.43 -9.60
N LEU A 291 -12.63 -8.64 -9.06
CA LEU A 291 -12.42 -9.85 -9.86
C LEU A 291 -13.60 -10.12 -10.78
N LEU A 292 -14.83 -9.88 -10.31
CA LEU A 292 -16.04 -10.09 -11.10
C LEU A 292 -16.18 -9.06 -12.23
N VAL A 293 -15.81 -7.79 -12.00
CA VAL A 293 -15.78 -6.76 -13.04
C VAL A 293 -14.76 -7.13 -14.11
N LEU A 294 -13.53 -7.49 -13.72
CA LEU A 294 -12.49 -7.89 -14.67
C LEU A 294 -12.88 -9.15 -15.45
N TRP A 295 -13.56 -10.11 -14.82
CA TRP A 295 -14.09 -11.28 -15.52
C TRP A 295 -15.09 -10.89 -16.62
N ASN A 296 -15.99 -9.95 -16.35
CA ASN A 296 -17.03 -9.58 -17.30
C ASN A 296 -16.55 -8.63 -18.40
N TYR A 297 -15.67 -7.68 -18.06
CA TYR A 297 -15.32 -6.55 -18.93
C TYR A 297 -13.84 -6.53 -19.35
N GLY A 298 -12.98 -7.30 -18.69
CA GLY A 298 -11.53 -7.22 -18.87
C GLY A 298 -10.97 -5.86 -18.45
N GLY A 299 -9.81 -5.51 -18.98
CA GLY A 299 -9.19 -4.20 -18.76
C GLY A 299 -8.43 -4.13 -17.43
N ILE A 300 -8.30 -2.91 -16.91
CA ILE A 300 -7.46 -2.60 -15.76
C ILE A 300 -8.34 -2.26 -14.57
N TRP A 301 -8.11 -2.92 -13.44
CA TRP A 301 -8.60 -2.43 -12.15
C TRP A 301 -7.59 -1.50 -11.52
N MET A 302 -8.08 -0.40 -10.94
CA MET A 302 -7.34 0.51 -10.08
C MET A 302 -8.19 0.90 -8.87
N ASP A 303 -7.60 0.86 -7.68
CA ASP A 303 -8.25 1.42 -6.50
C ASP A 303 -8.47 2.93 -6.68
N MET A 304 -9.51 3.47 -6.03
CA MET A 304 -9.97 4.85 -6.26
C MET A 304 -8.94 5.91 -5.80
N ASP A 305 -7.89 5.50 -5.11
CA ASP A 305 -6.81 6.31 -4.54
C ASP A 305 -5.49 6.20 -5.32
N GLN A 306 -5.56 5.71 -6.55
CA GLN A 306 -4.43 5.64 -7.48
C GLN A 306 -4.30 6.95 -8.27
N LEU A 307 -3.12 7.58 -8.21
CA LEU A 307 -2.77 8.69 -9.09
C LEU A 307 -1.94 8.18 -10.26
N LEU A 308 -2.57 8.01 -11.41
CA LEU A 308 -1.89 7.59 -12.64
C LEU A 308 -0.89 8.66 -13.08
N THR A 309 0.35 8.25 -13.37
CA THR A 309 1.46 9.11 -13.76
C THR A 309 1.92 8.90 -15.21
N ARG A 310 1.61 7.74 -15.79
CA ARG A 310 1.93 7.39 -17.19
C ARG A 310 0.79 6.59 -17.81
N ASP A 311 0.80 6.53 -19.14
CA ASP A 311 -0.07 5.65 -19.92
C ASP A 311 0.15 4.18 -19.54
N LEU A 312 -0.94 3.49 -19.19
CA LEU A 312 -0.94 2.07 -18.82
C LEU A 312 -1.10 1.10 -20.01
N HIS A 313 -1.43 1.57 -21.22
CA HIS A 313 -1.60 0.71 -22.41
C HIS A 313 -0.40 -0.20 -22.71
N PRO A 314 0.87 0.24 -22.54
CA PRO A 314 2.01 -0.64 -22.77
C PRO A 314 2.06 -1.88 -21.86
N LEU A 315 1.28 -1.89 -20.78
CA LEU A 315 1.21 -3.01 -19.84
C LEU A 315 0.11 -4.01 -20.20
N THR A 316 -0.76 -3.75 -21.18
CA THR A 316 -1.95 -4.58 -21.43
C THR A 316 -1.70 -5.76 -22.37
N GLU A 317 -0.46 -5.97 -22.83
CA GLU A 317 -0.13 -7.13 -23.67
C GLU A 317 -0.31 -8.45 -22.93
N GLU A 318 -0.07 -8.49 -21.62
CA GLU A 318 -0.29 -9.66 -20.77
C GLU A 318 -1.11 -9.32 -19.52
N GLU A 319 -1.65 -10.36 -18.88
CA GLU A 319 -2.41 -10.22 -17.64
C GLU A 319 -1.44 -10.18 -16.45
N TRP A 320 -1.70 -9.32 -15.48
CA TRP A 320 -0.77 -9.08 -14.38
C TRP A 320 -1.44 -8.62 -13.08
N VAL A 321 -0.72 -8.84 -11.99
CA VAL A 321 -1.04 -8.38 -10.64
C VAL A 321 0.16 -7.63 -10.08
N THR A 322 -0.05 -6.60 -9.27
CA THR A 322 1.07 -5.83 -8.68
C THR A 322 1.68 -6.54 -7.48
N GLN A 323 3.00 -6.39 -7.34
CA GLN A 323 3.73 -6.73 -6.12
C GLN A 323 3.37 -5.72 -5.01
N TRP A 324 3.17 -6.20 -3.79
CA TRP A 324 2.75 -5.38 -2.65
C TRP A 324 3.83 -4.38 -2.21
N ASP A 325 5.07 -4.87 -2.07
CA ASP A 325 6.22 -4.11 -1.61
C ASP A 325 7.54 -4.74 -2.08
N CYS A 326 8.65 -4.13 -1.70
CA CYS A 326 9.99 -4.59 -2.07
C CYS A 326 10.60 -5.62 -1.09
N TYR A 327 9.86 -6.15 -0.12
CA TYR A 327 10.40 -6.98 0.97
C TYR A 327 10.31 -8.49 0.70
N ASP A 328 9.86 -8.93 -0.48
CA ASP A 328 9.72 -10.34 -0.88
C ASP A 328 9.00 -11.19 0.19
N LYS A 329 7.87 -10.68 0.69
CA LYS A 329 7.12 -11.36 1.74
C LYS A 329 6.60 -12.72 1.26
N PRO A 330 6.81 -13.80 2.02
CA PRO A 330 6.55 -15.16 1.51
C PRO A 330 5.06 -15.51 1.32
N TYR A 331 4.14 -14.81 2.01
CA TYR A 331 2.73 -15.22 2.08
C TYR A 331 1.72 -14.20 1.56
N PHE A 332 2.12 -12.95 1.30
CA PHE A 332 1.25 -11.88 0.79
C PHE A 332 2.07 -10.90 -0.06
N SER A 333 2.80 -11.45 -1.03
CA SER A 333 3.69 -10.70 -1.92
C SER A 333 2.95 -9.86 -2.98
N LEU A 334 1.65 -10.09 -3.18
CA LEU A 334 0.85 -9.48 -4.26
C LEU A 334 -0.27 -8.60 -3.72
N ASN A 335 -0.68 -7.60 -4.50
CA ASN A 335 -1.74 -6.64 -4.19
C ASN A 335 -2.73 -6.51 -5.35
N GLY A 336 -4.02 -6.36 -5.04
CA GLY A 336 -5.08 -6.10 -6.01
C GLY A 336 -5.33 -4.62 -6.29
N ALA A 337 -4.59 -3.70 -5.67
CA ALA A 337 -4.80 -2.26 -5.84
C ALA A 337 -4.63 -1.75 -7.29
N LEU A 338 -3.86 -2.50 -8.09
CA LEU A 338 -3.76 -2.33 -9.54
C LEU A 338 -3.51 -3.71 -10.16
N MET A 339 -4.34 -4.10 -11.14
CA MET A 339 -4.22 -5.36 -11.87
C MET A 339 -4.87 -5.27 -13.26
N HIS A 340 -4.47 -6.16 -14.17
CA HIS A 340 -5.02 -6.26 -15.51
C HIS A 340 -5.35 -7.72 -15.83
N PHE A 341 -6.56 -7.96 -16.33
CA PHE A 341 -6.99 -9.25 -16.83
C PHE A 341 -7.88 -9.04 -18.07
N HIS A 342 -7.89 -10.01 -18.98
CA HIS A 342 -8.83 -9.99 -20.09
C HIS A 342 -10.20 -10.51 -19.65
N ALA A 343 -11.25 -10.12 -20.39
CA ALA A 343 -12.59 -10.64 -20.14
C ALA A 343 -12.60 -12.19 -20.27
N SER A 344 -13.31 -12.84 -19.35
CA SER A 344 -13.39 -14.30 -19.23
C SER A 344 -12.05 -15.02 -19.02
N SER A 345 -11.09 -14.35 -18.36
CA SER A 345 -9.75 -14.89 -18.10
C SER A 345 -9.74 -16.26 -17.39
N PRO A 346 -9.00 -17.26 -17.91
CA PRO A 346 -8.83 -18.54 -17.24
C PRO A 346 -8.13 -18.39 -15.87
N TYR A 347 -7.30 -17.35 -15.67
CA TYR A 347 -6.75 -17.04 -14.35
C TYR A 347 -7.84 -16.70 -13.34
N LEU A 348 -8.80 -15.85 -13.73
CA LEU A 348 -9.93 -15.47 -12.88
C LEU A 348 -10.89 -16.65 -12.66
N CYS A 349 -11.08 -17.51 -13.66
CA CYS A 349 -11.83 -18.76 -13.51
C CYS A 349 -11.22 -19.65 -12.41
N GLU A 350 -9.89 -19.81 -12.38
CA GLU A 350 -9.19 -20.54 -11.33
C GLU A 350 -9.26 -19.80 -9.98
N ALA A 351 -9.18 -18.47 -9.98
CA ALA A 351 -9.37 -17.67 -8.78
C ALA A 351 -10.75 -17.93 -8.15
N PHE A 352 -11.81 -17.93 -8.96
CA PHE A 352 -13.17 -18.21 -8.52
C PHE A 352 -13.32 -19.65 -8.01
N ASN A 353 -12.64 -20.61 -8.63
CA ASN A 353 -12.58 -21.97 -8.10
C ASN A 353 -12.00 -21.98 -6.68
N ILE A 354 -10.82 -21.37 -6.48
CA ILE A 354 -10.18 -21.27 -5.17
C ILE A 354 -11.09 -20.56 -4.15
N MET A 355 -11.74 -19.46 -4.54
CA MET A 355 -12.68 -18.74 -3.68
C MET A 355 -13.87 -19.60 -3.25
N SER A 356 -14.38 -20.45 -4.15
CA SER A 356 -15.55 -21.29 -3.91
C SER A 356 -15.24 -22.54 -3.07
N THR A 357 -14.02 -23.05 -3.13
CA THR A 357 -13.61 -24.28 -2.41
C THR A 357 -12.83 -23.99 -1.13
N SER A 358 -12.34 -22.77 -0.95
CA SER A 358 -11.65 -22.35 0.29
C SER A 358 -12.65 -21.88 1.34
N PRO A 359 -12.27 -21.86 2.63
CA PRO A 359 -13.10 -21.25 3.67
C PRO A 359 -13.50 -19.82 3.32
N LEU A 360 -14.73 -19.45 3.65
CA LEU A 360 -15.23 -18.09 3.42
C LEU A 360 -14.33 -17.05 4.12
N PRO A 361 -14.16 -15.88 3.50
CA PRO A 361 -13.36 -14.81 4.08
C PRO A 361 -13.95 -14.40 5.42
N LYS A 362 -13.09 -14.26 6.44
CA LYS A 362 -13.50 -13.60 7.68
C LYS A 362 -13.50 -12.09 7.44
N PRO A 363 -14.35 -11.31 8.11
CA PRO A 363 -14.31 -9.85 7.99
C PRO A 363 -12.90 -9.31 8.27
N ASN A 364 -12.47 -8.31 7.51
CA ASN A 364 -11.14 -7.69 7.60
C ASN A 364 -9.94 -8.62 7.31
N THR A 365 -10.11 -9.67 6.50
CA THR A 365 -8.98 -10.50 6.03
C THR A 365 -8.64 -10.26 4.57
N PHE A 366 -7.39 -10.58 4.20
CA PHE A 366 -6.90 -10.53 2.82
C PHE A 366 -7.18 -11.83 2.05
N THR A 367 -8.21 -12.59 2.45
CA THR A 367 -8.46 -13.94 1.92
C THR A 367 -8.79 -13.92 0.43
N TRP A 368 -9.63 -12.97 -0.03
CA TRP A 368 -9.95 -12.77 -1.44
C TRP A 368 -9.08 -11.72 -2.14
N GLY A 369 -8.15 -11.11 -1.39
CA GLY A 369 -7.14 -10.18 -1.89
C GLY A 369 -5.78 -10.86 -2.02
N SER A 370 -4.76 -10.31 -1.34
CA SER A 370 -3.36 -10.75 -1.45
C SER A 370 -3.12 -12.25 -1.28
N HIS A 371 -3.83 -12.91 -0.36
CA HIS A 371 -3.67 -14.35 -0.16
C HIS A 371 -4.15 -15.14 -1.37
N LEU A 372 -5.29 -14.76 -1.95
CA LEU A 372 -5.83 -15.40 -3.15
C LEU A 372 -4.84 -15.30 -4.31
N TYR A 373 -4.29 -14.12 -4.57
CA TYR A 373 -3.37 -13.93 -5.70
C TYR A 373 -2.09 -14.73 -5.52
N ALA A 374 -1.51 -14.71 -4.31
CA ALA A 374 -0.31 -15.49 -4.01
C ALA A 374 -0.56 -17.00 -4.10
N LYS A 375 -1.72 -17.47 -3.60
CA LYS A 375 -2.15 -18.87 -3.66
C LYS A 375 -2.37 -19.31 -5.11
N LEU A 376 -3.12 -18.54 -5.90
CA LEU A 376 -3.36 -18.79 -7.32
C LEU A 376 -2.05 -18.86 -8.11
N HIS A 377 -1.14 -17.91 -7.91
CA HIS A 377 0.16 -17.90 -8.57
C HIS A 377 0.96 -19.19 -8.29
N ARG A 378 0.96 -19.69 -7.04
CA ARG A 378 1.59 -20.97 -6.67
C ARG A 378 0.89 -22.17 -7.32
N HIS A 379 -0.44 -22.19 -7.34
CA HIS A 379 -1.21 -23.27 -7.97
C HIS A 379 -0.92 -23.36 -9.48
N LEU A 380 -0.82 -22.22 -10.17
CA LEU A 380 -0.50 -22.18 -11.60
C LEU A 380 0.87 -22.80 -11.88
N ILE A 381 1.89 -22.39 -11.12
CA ILE A 381 3.25 -22.95 -11.25
C ILE A 381 3.25 -24.46 -10.97
N ALA A 382 2.60 -24.90 -9.89
CA ALA A 382 2.54 -26.32 -9.52
C ALA A 382 1.84 -27.18 -10.59
N ALA A 383 0.89 -26.61 -11.34
CA ALA A 383 0.20 -27.26 -12.45
C ALA A 383 0.94 -27.13 -13.80
N GLY A 384 2.12 -26.52 -13.84
CA GLY A 384 2.86 -26.29 -15.10
C GLY A 384 2.23 -25.24 -16.01
N VAL A 385 1.33 -24.39 -15.48
CA VAL A 385 0.70 -23.29 -16.21
C VAL A 385 1.53 -22.02 -16.02
N ARG A 386 1.79 -21.28 -17.11
CA ARG A 386 2.46 -19.96 -17.02
C ARG A 386 1.61 -19.03 -16.13
N PRO A 387 2.13 -18.52 -15.01
CA PRO A 387 1.37 -17.59 -14.18
C PRO A 387 1.23 -16.23 -14.88
N PHE A 388 0.24 -15.45 -14.44
CA PHE A 388 0.15 -14.03 -14.78
C PHE A 388 1.42 -13.29 -14.35
N ALA A 389 1.75 -12.19 -15.03
CA ALA A 389 2.92 -11.40 -14.70
C ALA A 389 2.77 -10.67 -13.35
N VAL A 390 3.90 -10.44 -12.67
CA VAL A 390 3.97 -9.67 -11.42
C VAL A 390 4.63 -8.33 -11.71
N LEU A 391 3.84 -7.26 -11.69
CA LEU A 391 4.38 -5.91 -11.82
C LEU A 391 5.17 -5.51 -10.57
N PRO A 392 6.42 -5.05 -10.68
CA PRO A 392 7.21 -4.62 -9.54
C PRO A 392 6.53 -3.51 -8.73
N TRP A 393 6.73 -3.53 -7.41
CA TRP A 393 6.12 -2.58 -6.45
C TRP A 393 6.25 -1.11 -6.86
N CYS A 394 7.37 -0.70 -7.47
CA CYS A 394 7.60 0.70 -7.81
C CYS A 394 6.71 1.19 -8.96
N PHE A 395 6.13 0.28 -9.76
CA PHE A 395 5.24 0.66 -10.87
C PHE A 395 4.00 1.37 -10.35
N SER A 396 3.50 0.96 -9.18
CA SER A 396 2.23 1.43 -8.64
C SER A 396 2.28 2.00 -7.22
N ASP A 397 3.21 1.53 -6.39
CA ASP A 397 3.30 1.93 -4.99
C ASP A 397 4.76 2.18 -4.60
N PRO A 398 5.36 3.27 -5.12
CA PRO A 398 6.75 3.59 -4.82
C PRO A 398 6.97 3.97 -3.34
N ARG A 399 5.91 4.07 -2.52
CA ARG A 399 5.99 4.34 -1.08
C ARG A 399 6.21 3.06 -0.27
N ASN A 400 5.83 1.90 -0.78
CA ASN A 400 5.97 0.62 -0.11
C ASN A 400 7.35 -0.01 -0.31
N CYS A 401 8.41 0.75 -0.04
CA CYS A 401 9.75 0.20 0.03
C CYS A 401 10.55 0.87 1.16
N ARG A 402 11.84 0.55 1.23
CA ARG A 402 12.81 1.08 2.18
C ARG A 402 12.91 2.61 2.12
N LEU A 403 13.26 3.25 3.24
CA LEU A 403 13.32 4.72 3.35
C LEU A 403 14.30 5.35 2.35
N ASP A 404 15.39 4.66 2.02
CA ASP A 404 16.39 5.11 1.06
C ASP A 404 15.92 5.06 -0.39
N ASN A 405 14.86 4.30 -0.69
CA ASN A 405 14.40 4.11 -2.07
C ASN A 405 12.93 4.48 -2.34
N ARG A 406 12.10 4.56 -1.30
CA ARG A 406 10.68 4.89 -1.42
C ARG A 406 10.47 6.38 -1.67
N PHE A 407 9.30 6.74 -2.18
CA PHE A 407 8.91 8.15 -2.34
C PHE A 407 8.65 8.84 -0.98
N PRO A 408 8.82 10.18 -0.90
CA PRO A 408 8.38 10.95 0.26
C PRO A 408 6.89 10.75 0.54
N ASP A 409 6.46 10.99 1.77
CA ASP A 409 5.05 10.87 2.11
C ASP A 409 4.22 11.93 1.35
N PRO A 410 3.19 11.54 0.58
CA PRO A 410 2.37 12.47 -0.20
C PRO A 410 1.57 13.46 0.66
N PHE A 411 1.41 13.17 1.96
CA PHE A 411 0.61 13.97 2.89
C PHE A 411 1.45 14.81 3.85
N LEU A 412 2.78 14.81 3.69
CA LEU A 412 3.69 15.66 4.46
C LEU A 412 4.33 16.71 3.57
N PRO A 413 4.73 17.88 4.12
CA PRO A 413 5.52 18.85 3.38
C PRO A 413 6.76 18.19 2.79
N ASP A 414 7.26 18.79 1.72
CA ASP A 414 8.48 18.35 1.06
C ASP A 414 9.61 18.13 2.09
N PRO A 415 10.31 16.97 2.04
CA PRO A 415 11.35 16.66 3.01
C PRO A 415 12.57 17.57 2.80
N GLY A 416 13.38 17.78 3.83
CA GLY A 416 14.63 18.54 3.68
C GLY A 416 15.68 17.85 2.78
N SER A 417 15.58 16.53 2.63
CA SER A 417 16.44 15.74 1.74
C SER A 417 15.70 14.52 1.19
N PHE A 418 16.14 14.04 0.02
CA PHE A 418 15.63 12.84 -0.62
C PHE A 418 16.78 12.04 -1.24
N THR A 419 16.85 10.74 -0.99
CA THR A 419 17.94 9.86 -1.48
C THR A 419 19.36 10.36 -1.10
N GLY A 420 19.49 10.98 0.08
CA GLY A 420 20.75 11.57 0.56
C GLY A 420 21.11 12.94 -0.03
N LYS A 421 20.27 13.50 -0.92
CA LYS A 421 20.46 14.82 -1.54
C LYS A 421 19.55 15.85 -0.89
N LYS A 422 20.03 17.09 -0.69
CA LYS A 422 19.16 18.19 -0.23
C LYS A 422 18.04 18.43 -1.24
N TRP A 423 16.87 18.85 -0.75
CA TRP A 423 15.67 18.95 -1.57
C TRP A 423 15.80 19.95 -2.73
N ASP A 424 16.14 21.20 -2.41
CA ASP A 424 16.23 22.30 -3.38
C ASP A 424 17.66 22.60 -3.84
N ASP A 425 18.65 21.99 -3.20
CA ASP A 425 20.06 22.26 -3.45
C ASP A 425 20.72 21.07 -4.15
N GLY A 426 21.23 21.35 -5.35
CA GLY A 426 21.87 20.40 -6.25
C GLY A 426 23.38 20.62 -6.37
N GLU A 427 24.07 21.09 -5.33
CA GLU A 427 25.54 21.19 -5.32
C GLU A 427 26.20 19.94 -5.94
N GLY A 428 26.67 20.05 -7.19
CA GLY A 428 27.31 18.98 -7.96
C GLY A 428 26.41 17.99 -8.73
N GLY A 429 25.09 18.20 -8.83
CA GLY A 429 24.21 17.33 -9.62
C GLY A 429 22.71 17.57 -9.41
N LYS A 430 21.90 16.54 -9.65
CA LYS A 430 20.44 16.62 -9.42
C LYS A 430 20.13 16.85 -7.93
N SER A 431 19.25 17.81 -7.64
CA SER A 431 18.67 18.00 -6.31
C SER A 431 17.73 16.84 -5.94
N GLY A 432 17.40 16.69 -4.66
CA GLY A 432 16.46 15.68 -4.18
C GLY A 432 15.10 15.79 -4.89
N ARG A 433 14.62 17.02 -5.12
CA ARG A 433 13.39 17.27 -5.88
C ARG A 433 13.50 16.78 -7.33
N GLN A 434 14.57 17.09 -8.03
CA GLN A 434 14.77 16.65 -9.42
C GLN A 434 14.86 15.13 -9.54
N VAL A 435 15.46 14.45 -8.55
CA VAL A 435 15.49 12.98 -8.49
C VAL A 435 14.09 12.40 -8.30
N LEU A 436 13.24 13.03 -7.47
CA LEU A 436 11.85 12.61 -7.33
C LEU A 436 11.06 12.81 -8.62
N GLU A 437 11.22 13.95 -9.29
CA GLU A 437 10.54 14.26 -10.56
C GLU A 437 10.94 13.25 -11.64
N GLU A 438 12.23 12.91 -11.75
CA GLU A 438 12.71 11.84 -12.63
C GLU A 438 12.07 10.49 -12.30
N ARG A 439 12.10 10.06 -11.03
CA ARG A 439 11.47 8.79 -10.63
C ARG A 439 9.98 8.77 -10.92
N THR A 440 9.29 9.89 -10.68
CA THR A 440 7.85 10.02 -10.94
C THR A 440 7.54 9.86 -12.44
N SER A 441 8.42 10.34 -13.31
CA SER A 441 8.29 10.17 -14.77
C SER A 441 8.53 8.73 -15.26
N HIS A 442 9.07 7.84 -14.41
CA HIS A 442 9.35 6.45 -14.74
C HIS A 442 8.25 5.49 -14.31
N ILE A 443 7.45 5.83 -13.30
CA ILE A 443 6.43 4.93 -12.73
C ILE A 443 5.06 5.16 -13.36
N TYR A 444 4.13 4.23 -13.16
CA TYR A 444 2.80 4.27 -13.78
C TYR A 444 1.71 4.83 -12.89
N THR A 445 1.81 4.63 -11.57
CA THR A 445 0.86 5.20 -10.61
C THR A 445 1.48 5.38 -9.22
N ILE A 446 0.81 6.20 -8.40
CA ILE A 446 1.09 6.40 -6.99
C ILE A 446 -0.16 6.01 -6.18
N HIS A 447 -0.04 4.93 -5.41
CA HIS A 447 -1.08 4.45 -4.49
C HIS A 447 -1.08 5.23 -3.17
N LEU A 448 -2.24 5.75 -2.74
CA LEU A 448 -2.36 6.65 -1.59
C LEU A 448 -2.85 5.99 -0.28
N HIS A 449 -3.15 4.70 -0.30
CA HIS A 449 -3.50 3.86 0.86
C HIS A 449 -4.77 4.29 1.61
N ASN A 450 -5.82 4.68 0.90
CA ASN A 450 -7.13 5.05 1.44
C ASN A 450 -7.08 6.16 2.52
N GLN A 451 -6.07 7.03 2.47
CA GLN A 451 -5.87 8.13 3.44
C GLN A 451 -6.74 9.34 3.09
N TRP A 452 -8.05 9.12 2.91
CA TRP A 452 -9.02 10.09 2.40
C TRP A 452 -9.16 11.36 3.25
N ALA A 453 -8.93 11.26 4.56
CA ALA A 453 -9.01 12.39 5.49
C ALA A 453 -7.78 13.31 5.45
N LYS A 454 -6.67 12.87 4.82
CA LYS A 454 -5.45 13.66 4.74
C LYS A 454 -5.47 14.54 3.49
N LYS A 455 -5.09 15.80 3.67
CA LYS A 455 -4.94 16.77 2.58
C LYS A 455 -3.52 16.72 2.02
N PHE A 456 -3.39 17.03 0.74
CA PHE A 456 -2.08 17.32 0.16
C PHE A 456 -1.61 18.69 0.66
N PRO A 457 -0.38 18.81 1.18
CA PRO A 457 0.16 20.10 1.60
C PRO A 457 0.26 21.05 0.41
N LYS A 458 -0.17 22.30 0.59
CA LYS A 458 -0.07 23.33 -0.44
C LYS A 458 1.39 23.51 -0.86
N GLY A 459 1.63 23.48 -2.17
CA GLY A 459 2.96 23.56 -2.74
C GLY A 459 3.83 22.34 -2.47
N GLY A 460 3.29 21.24 -1.92
CA GLY A 460 4.00 19.97 -1.81
C GLY A 460 4.08 19.25 -3.17
N TRP A 461 4.91 18.22 -3.26
CA TRP A 461 5.17 17.52 -4.52
C TRP A 461 3.92 16.93 -5.21
N ILE A 462 2.96 16.37 -4.46
CA ILE A 462 1.68 15.91 -5.04
C ILE A 462 0.81 17.09 -5.49
N ASP A 463 0.75 18.16 -4.71
CA ASP A 463 -0.03 19.35 -5.08
C ASP A 463 0.45 19.91 -6.42
N ARG A 464 1.78 20.03 -6.59
CA ARG A 464 2.40 20.42 -7.87
C ARG A 464 2.14 19.42 -9.01
N LEU A 465 2.14 18.12 -8.72
CA LEU A 465 1.80 17.09 -9.71
C LEU A 465 0.35 17.30 -10.22
N LEU A 466 -0.58 17.52 -9.29
CA LEU A 466 -2.00 17.75 -9.62
C LEU A 466 -2.22 19.10 -10.32
N GLU A 467 -1.47 20.14 -9.98
CA GLU A 467 -1.46 21.41 -10.74
C GLU A 467 -1.03 21.17 -12.20
N GLY A 468 0.00 20.35 -12.41
CA GLY A 468 0.43 19.91 -13.74
C GLY A 468 -0.67 19.17 -14.50
N TYR A 469 -1.40 18.28 -13.83
CA TYR A 469 -2.53 17.58 -14.43
C TYR A 469 -3.69 18.51 -14.78
N LYS A 470 -4.04 19.47 -13.91
CA LYS A 470 -5.05 20.51 -14.21
C LYS A 470 -4.66 21.27 -15.48
N ALA A 471 -3.39 21.65 -15.60
CA ALA A 471 -2.90 22.34 -16.79
C ALA A 471 -2.96 21.46 -18.05
N GLN A 472 -2.65 20.16 -17.94
CA GLN A 472 -2.74 19.21 -19.06
C GLN A 472 -4.19 19.02 -19.51
N VAL A 473 -5.11 18.76 -18.59
CA VAL A 473 -6.54 18.59 -18.90
C VAL A 473 -7.08 19.87 -19.54
N TYR A 474 -6.78 21.04 -18.98
CA TYR A 474 -7.16 22.33 -19.57
C TYR A 474 -6.67 22.50 -21.01
N ARG A 475 -5.44 22.09 -21.34
CA ARG A 475 -4.95 22.10 -22.74
C ARG A 475 -5.79 21.24 -23.67
N VAL A 476 -6.19 20.05 -23.21
CA VAL A 476 -7.06 19.15 -23.98
C VAL A 476 -8.44 19.78 -24.19
N GLU A 477 -9.01 20.42 -23.17
CA GLU A 477 -10.28 21.14 -23.29
C GLU A 477 -10.21 22.25 -24.33
N ARG A 478 -9.15 23.07 -24.29
CA ARG A 478 -8.93 24.17 -25.24
C ARG A 478 -8.74 23.67 -26.66
N TYR A 479 -8.02 22.56 -26.83
CA TYR A 479 -7.88 21.91 -28.12
C TYR A 479 -9.24 21.40 -28.64
N ALA A 480 -10.02 20.72 -27.80
CA ALA A 480 -11.32 20.21 -28.18
C ALA A 480 -12.28 21.34 -28.61
N GLU A 481 -12.29 22.45 -27.86
CA GLU A 481 -13.06 23.65 -28.21
C GLU A 481 -12.63 24.22 -29.57
N SER A 482 -11.33 24.41 -29.78
CA SER A 482 -10.82 24.99 -31.03
C SER A 482 -11.03 24.09 -32.25
N ALA A 483 -11.03 22.78 -32.03
CA ALA A 483 -11.20 21.77 -33.07
C ALA A 483 -12.68 21.42 -33.33
N GLY A 484 -13.63 22.04 -32.62
CA GLY A 484 -15.06 21.74 -32.77
C GLY A 484 -15.47 20.35 -32.24
N LEU A 485 -14.65 19.78 -31.34
CA LEU A 485 -14.84 18.47 -30.72
C LEU A 485 -15.65 18.55 -29.41
N VAL A 486 -16.49 19.59 -29.27
CA VAL A 486 -17.41 19.75 -28.15
C VAL A 486 -18.84 19.63 -28.67
N ARG A 487 -19.52 18.55 -28.29
CA ARG A 487 -20.89 18.24 -28.72
C ARG A 487 -21.83 18.29 -27.51
N GLY A 488 -22.82 19.20 -27.55
CA GLY A 488 -23.76 19.35 -26.43
C GLY A 488 -23.09 19.68 -25.09
N GLY A 489 -21.97 20.40 -25.11
CA GLY A 489 -21.17 20.76 -23.91
C GLY A 489 -20.17 19.69 -23.46
N LYS A 490 -20.20 18.49 -24.06
CA LYS A 490 -19.30 17.36 -23.77
C LYS A 490 -18.13 17.30 -24.73
N ILE A 491 -16.97 16.91 -24.22
CA ILE A 491 -15.77 16.67 -25.03
C ILE A 491 -15.87 15.31 -25.71
N ALA A 492 -15.63 15.28 -27.02
CA ALA A 492 -15.65 14.12 -27.89
C ALA A 492 -14.43 14.14 -28.83
N LEU A 493 -13.28 13.70 -28.32
CA LEU A 493 -11.99 13.64 -29.02
C LEU A 493 -11.92 12.53 -30.08
N GLY A 494 -12.78 11.51 -29.97
CA GLY A 494 -12.88 10.43 -30.95
C GLY A 494 -13.97 10.74 -31.95
N GLY A 495 -13.67 10.69 -33.25
CA GLY A 495 -14.68 10.71 -34.30
C GLY A 495 -15.50 9.43 -34.28
N ARG A 496 -16.50 9.35 -33.41
CA ARG A 496 -17.62 8.41 -33.54
C ARG A 496 -18.91 9.19 -33.77
#